data_AF-A0A240ED38-F1
#
_entry.id   AF-A0A240ED38-F1
#
_cell.length_a   1.000
_cell.length_b   1.000
_cell.length_c   1.000
_cell.angle_alpha   90.00
_cell.angle_beta   90.00
_cell.angle_gamma   90.00
#
_symmetry.space_group_name_H-M   'P 1'
#
loop_
_entity.id
_entity.type
_entity.pdbx_description
1 polymer ?
#
loop_
_entity_poly.entity_id
_entity_poly.type
_entity_poly.pdbx_seq_one_letter_code
_entity_poly.pdbx_strand_id
1 'polypeptide(L)' 'IGMLPSGGYTLDVDLFVEITGLSQENAEKLVAATHQVCPYSNATHGNIDVRLHTTAI' A
#
# COMPACT_ATOMS: atom_id res chain seq x y z
N ILE A 1 -6.85 0.47 12.72
CA ILE A 1 -6.55 -0.32 13.96
C ILE A 1 -7.80 -1.03 14.43
N GLY A 2 -7.79 -2.36 14.46
CA GLY A 2 -8.93 -3.18 14.89
C GLY A 2 -8.54 -4.15 16.01
N MET A 3 -9.50 -4.57 16.83
CA MET A 3 -9.28 -5.59 17.87
C MET A 3 -9.52 -6.99 17.32
N LEU A 4 -8.62 -7.94 17.61
CA LEU A 4 -8.77 -9.33 17.17
C LEU A 4 -9.59 -10.14 18.19
N PRO A 5 -10.41 -11.13 17.75
CA PRO A 5 -11.17 -11.99 18.66
C PRO A 5 -10.31 -12.80 19.64
N SER A 6 -9.07 -13.10 19.26
CA SER A 6 -8.07 -13.78 20.09
C SER A 6 -7.41 -12.87 21.14
N GLY A 7 -7.80 -11.60 21.21
CA GLY A 7 -7.08 -10.55 21.93
C GLY A 7 -5.96 -9.94 21.08
N GLY A 8 -5.53 -8.74 21.45
CA GLY A 8 -4.56 -7.94 20.71
C GLY A 8 -5.20 -7.02 19.66
N TYR A 9 -4.34 -6.31 18.91
CA TYR A 9 -4.74 -5.35 17.89
C TYR A 9 -4.09 -5.68 16.55
N THR A 10 -4.79 -5.37 15.46
CA THR A 10 -4.26 -5.36 14.10
C THR A 10 -4.22 -3.94 13.56
N LEU A 11 -3.35 -3.72 12.58
CA LEU A 11 -3.24 -2.49 11.82
C LEU A 11 -3.74 -2.72 10.40
N ASP A 12 -4.02 -1.62 9.72
CA ASP A 12 -4.29 -1.53 8.30
C ASP A 12 -3.74 -0.18 7.83
N VAL A 13 -3.36 -0.10 6.55
CA VAL A 13 -2.69 1.09 6.00
C VAL A 13 -3.31 1.47 4.66
N ASP A 14 -3.58 2.76 4.49
CA ASP A 14 -3.84 3.39 3.20
C ASP A 14 -2.62 4.22 2.79
N LEU A 15 -2.08 3.95 1.60
CA LEU A 15 -1.00 4.72 1.00
C LEU A 15 -1.53 5.53 -0.17
N PHE A 16 -1.47 6.85 -0.05
CA PHE A 16 -1.81 7.79 -1.11
C PHE A 16 -0.53 8.23 -1.82
N VAL A 17 -0.45 7.98 -3.13
CA VAL A 17 0.72 8.23 -3.95
C VAL A 17 0.34 9.15 -5.11
N GLU A 18 0.98 10.32 -5.16
CA GLU A 18 0.83 11.27 -6.24
C GLU A 18 2.04 11.19 -7.18
N ILE A 19 1.80 11.05 -8.48
CA ILE A 19 2.86 10.92 -9.48
C ILE A 19 2.62 11.91 -10.61
N THR A 20 3.59 12.79 -10.82
CA THR A 20 3.54 13.78 -11.91
C THR A 20 4.13 13.23 -13.19
N GLY A 21 3.47 13.49 -14.32
CA GLY A 21 4.04 13.26 -15.65
C GLY A 21 3.95 11.83 -16.18
N LEU A 22 3.14 10.97 -15.55
CA LEU A 22 2.74 9.67 -16.07
C LEU A 22 1.24 9.65 -16.37
N SER A 23 0.81 8.74 -17.25
CA SER A 23 -0.61 8.38 -17.31
C SER A 23 -1.01 7.65 -16.03
N GLN A 24 -2.29 7.72 -15.67
CA GLN A 24 -2.84 7.00 -14.51
C GLN A 24 -2.46 5.51 -14.51
N GLU A 25 -2.62 4.83 -15.65
CA GLU A 25 -2.27 3.42 -15.81
C GLU A 25 -0.77 3.15 -15.55
N ASN A 26 0.12 4.02 -16.06
CA ASN A 26 1.56 3.84 -15.85
C ASN A 26 1.97 4.16 -14.41
N ALA A 27 1.32 5.13 -13.77
CA ALA A 27 1.52 5.42 -12.36
C ALA A 27 1.12 4.23 -11.48
N GLU A 28 -0.06 3.65 -11.71
CA GLU A 28 -0.54 2.46 -10.99
C GLU A 28 0.40 1.27 -11.16
N LYS A 29 0.87 0.99 -12.39
CA LYS A 29 1.86 -0.07 -12.65
C LYS A 29 3.17 0.17 -11.90
N LEU A 30 3.66 1.41 -11.89
CA LEU A 30 4.90 1.78 -11.19
C LEU A 30 4.75 1.59 -9.67
N VAL A 31 3.65 2.07 -9.09
CA VAL A 31 3.38 1.93 -7.65
C VAL A 31 3.22 0.46 -7.28
N ALA A 32 2.49 -0.32 -8.07
CA ALA A 32 2.31 -1.76 -7.84
C ALA A 32 3.65 -2.51 -7.88
N ALA A 33 4.52 -2.21 -8.85
CA ALA A 33 5.85 -2.81 -8.93
C ALA A 33 6.73 -2.40 -7.74
N THR A 34 6.67 -1.13 -7.33
CA THR A 34 7.43 -0.62 -6.19
C THR A 34 6.99 -1.28 -4.89
N HIS A 35 5.69 -1.53 -4.71
CA HIS A 35 5.15 -2.21 -3.54
C HIS A 35 5.73 -3.64 -3.34
N GLN A 36 6.14 -4.31 -4.43
CA GLN A 36 6.79 -5.63 -4.35
C GLN A 36 8.23 -5.59 -3.83
N VAL A 37 8.89 -4.43 -3.89
CA VAL A 37 10.32 -4.29 -3.53
C VAL A 37 10.56 -3.37 -2.35
N CYS A 38 9.56 -2.57 -1.96
CA CYS A 38 9.66 -1.67 -0.82
C CYS A 38 9.92 -2.46 0.49
N PRO A 39 10.99 -2.14 1.26
CA PRO A 39 11.31 -2.86 2.49
C PRO A 39 10.16 -2.91 3.51
N TYR A 40 9.40 -1.81 3.63
CA TYR A 40 8.25 -1.76 4.54
C TYR A 40 7.10 -2.64 4.06
N SER A 41 6.78 -2.59 2.77
CA SER A 41 5.74 -3.43 2.18
C SER A 41 6.06 -4.91 2.33
N ASN A 42 7.33 -5.30 2.15
CA ASN A 42 7.79 -6.67 2.40
C ASN A 42 7.69 -7.06 3.88
N ALA A 43 8.04 -6.15 4.80
CA ALA A 43 7.91 -6.41 6.24
C ALA A 43 6.45 -6.61 6.69
N THR A 44 5.50 -5.97 6.01
CA THR A 44 4.08 -6.03 6.34
C THR A 44 3.28 -7.02 5.48
N HIS A 45 3.90 -7.64 4.48
CA HIS A 45 3.23 -8.52 3.52
C HIS A 45 2.57 -9.71 4.23
N GLY A 46 1.27 -9.92 3.97
CA GLY A 46 0.48 -10.99 4.58
C GLY A 46 0.11 -10.78 6.06
N ASN A 47 0.66 -9.75 6.72
CA ASN A 47 0.41 -9.46 8.14
C ASN A 47 -0.73 -8.45 8.34
N ILE A 48 -0.79 -7.43 7.48
CA ILE A 48 -1.81 -6.37 7.52
C ILE A 48 -2.31 -6.05 6.12
N ASP A 49 -3.50 -5.46 6.03
CA ASP A 49 -4.03 -4.95 4.77
C ASP A 49 -3.36 -3.61 4.41
N VAL A 50 -2.87 -3.52 3.17
CA VAL A 50 -2.26 -2.31 2.63
C VAL A 50 -2.95 -1.95 1.32
N ARG A 51 -3.62 -0.80 1.30
CA ARG A 51 -4.39 -0.29 0.15
C ARG A 51 -3.63 0.83 -0.52
N LEU A 52 -3.45 0.73 -1.83
CA LEU A 52 -2.72 1.70 -2.64
C LEU A 52 -3.70 2.58 -3.39
N HIS A 53 -3.63 3.89 -3.16
CA HIS A 53 -4.41 4.92 -3.84
C HIS A 53 -3.44 5.75 -4.67
N THR A 54 -3.45 5.57 -5.99
CA THR A 54 -2.53 6.26 -6.89
C THR A 54 -3.28 7.35 -7.65
N THR A 55 -2.73 8.57 -7.67
CA THR A 55 -3.26 9.69 -8.45
C THR A 55 -2.17 10.22 -9.36
N ALA A 56 -2.38 10.17 -10.66
CA ALA A 56 -1.54 10.88 -11.61
C ALA A 56 -1.97 12.35 -11.72
N ILE A 57 -0.99 13.25 -11.66
CA ILE A 57 -1.19 14.72 -11.73
C ILE A 57 -0.29 15.40 -12.76
#